data_AF-A0A849L5R4-F1
#
_entry.id   AF-A0A849L5R4-F1
#
_cell.length_a   1.000
_cell.length_b   1.000
_cell.length_c   1.000
_cell.angle_alpha   90.00
_cell.angle_beta   90.00
_cell.angle_gamma   90.00
#
_symmetry.space_group_name_H-M   'P 1'
#
loop_
_entity.id
_entity.type
_entity.pdbx_description
1 polymer ?
#
loop_
_entity_poly.entity_id
_entity_poly.type
_entity_poly.pdbx_seq_one_letter_code
_entity_poly.pdbx_strand_id
1 'polypeptide(L)'
;MLLWLAWPGAVPSATPDATSRITPYSLERNADYDRRTRFSRLQTELVYVQSRTGEIPVDLETLRPAAQERGAGLSALVPGASRAVLVGLALVALVLLVLRRERLLALLRVNPASARTSRHAASAVAQTDGNGLDPALIARLRGMADRRAALVELLEAALAAAATANGVRFGPSETARDFLRRLPRDWPHLQDLRWIVMTEELVQFGGRPLREARFLDCLERAAPILRLRGTAT
;
A
#
# COMPACT_ATOMS: atom_id res chain seq x y z
N MET A 1 20.19 -53.37 69.53
CA MET A 1 21.45 -52.70 69.15
C MET A 1 21.07 -51.40 68.49
N LEU A 2 21.33 -50.26 69.17
CA LEU A 2 21.51 -48.87 68.71
C LEU A 2 20.57 -48.30 67.62
N LEU A 3 20.17 -47.03 67.59
CA LEU A 3 20.10 -45.88 68.49
C LEU A 3 19.40 -44.79 67.62
N TRP A 4 18.56 -43.97 68.25
CA TRP A 4 18.23 -42.58 67.94
C TRP A 4 18.90 -41.88 66.74
N LEU A 5 18.12 -41.11 65.96
CA LEU A 5 18.47 -39.75 65.46
C LEU A 5 17.21 -39.15 64.78
N ALA A 6 16.47 -38.29 65.47
CA ALA A 6 16.64 -36.83 65.48
C ALA A 6 15.99 -36.14 64.26
N TRP A 7 14.77 -35.67 64.47
CA TRP A 7 14.22 -34.51 63.75
C TRP A 7 14.79 -33.26 64.41
N PRO A 8 15.59 -32.45 63.68
CA PRO A 8 15.21 -31.05 63.52
C PRO A 8 15.68 -30.47 62.18
N GLY A 9 14.76 -29.79 61.49
CA GLY A 9 15.11 -29.06 60.28
C GLY A 9 13.92 -28.32 59.69
N ALA A 10 13.28 -27.45 60.48
CA ALA A 10 12.50 -26.38 59.89
C ALA A 10 13.47 -25.52 59.07
N VAL A 11 13.48 -25.71 57.76
CA VAL A 11 14.18 -24.82 56.82
C VAL A 11 13.47 -23.47 56.92
N PRO A 12 14.12 -22.39 57.38
CA PRO A 12 13.53 -21.07 57.24
C PRO A 12 13.36 -20.81 55.75
N SER A 13 12.12 -20.55 55.33
CA SER A 13 11.80 -20.09 53.99
C SER A 13 12.54 -18.77 53.82
N ALA A 14 13.68 -18.79 53.12
CA ALA A 14 14.34 -17.58 52.70
C ALA A 14 13.33 -16.79 51.84
N THR A 15 13.01 -15.59 52.32
CA THR A 15 12.09 -14.64 51.73
C THR A 15 12.40 -14.45 50.24
N PRO A 16 11.48 -14.73 49.30
CA PRO A 16 11.68 -14.42 47.91
C PRO A 16 11.28 -12.96 47.72
N ASP A 17 12.17 -12.01 47.96
CA ASP A 17 11.89 -10.63 47.55
C ASP A 17 13.15 -9.82 47.24
N ALA A 18 13.87 -10.28 46.22
CA ALA A 18 14.68 -9.40 45.39
C ALA A 18 13.94 -9.16 44.07
N THR A 19 12.70 -8.65 44.13
CA THR A 19 12.08 -8.05 42.94
C THR A 19 12.89 -6.81 42.59
N SER A 20 13.69 -6.90 41.52
CA SER A 20 14.36 -5.76 40.91
C SER A 20 13.29 -4.76 40.45
N ARG A 21 12.98 -3.77 41.28
CA ARG A 21 12.06 -2.70 40.91
C ARG A 21 12.80 -1.73 39.99
N ILE A 22 12.43 -1.74 38.72
CA ILE A 22 12.80 -0.67 37.79
C ILE A 22 11.99 0.56 38.22
N THR A 23 12.66 1.56 38.80
CA THR A 23 12.05 2.85 39.10
C THR A 23 11.65 3.51 37.78
N PRO A 24 10.35 3.76 37.54
CA PRO A 24 9.93 4.41 36.31
C PRO A 24 10.49 5.83 36.27
N TYR A 25 11.22 6.16 35.21
CA TYR A 25 11.67 7.52 34.97
C TYR A 25 10.50 8.33 34.41
N SER A 26 9.94 9.26 35.19
CA SER A 26 8.87 10.15 34.72
C SER A 26 9.47 11.28 33.89
N LEU A 27 9.28 11.23 32.57
CA LEU A 27 9.57 12.37 31.71
C LEU A 27 8.44 13.40 31.81
N GLU A 28 8.80 14.68 31.94
CA GLU A 28 7.86 15.77 31.77
C GLU A 28 7.33 15.77 30.33
N ARG A 29 6.00 15.75 30.18
CA ARG A 29 5.37 15.52 28.87
C ARG A 29 5.43 16.81 28.03
N ASN A 30 6.02 16.72 26.85
CA ASN A 30 6.12 17.88 25.95
C ASN A 30 4.79 18.08 25.17
N ALA A 31 4.09 19.17 25.46
CA ALA A 31 2.79 19.48 24.87
C ALA A 31 2.84 19.71 23.33
N ASP A 32 3.97 20.17 22.79
CA ASP A 32 4.15 20.34 21.35
C ASP A 32 4.32 19.01 20.62
N TYR A 33 4.90 18.02 21.30
CA TYR A 33 5.01 16.65 20.79
C TYR A 33 3.62 16.00 20.67
N ASP A 34 2.81 16.08 21.73
CA ASP A 34 1.44 15.54 21.76
C ASP A 34 0.54 16.18 20.70
N ARG A 35 0.70 17.48 20.45
CA ARG A 35 -0.08 18.20 19.43
C ARG A 35 0.23 17.69 18.01
N ARG A 36 1.48 17.31 17.73
CA ARG A 36 1.90 16.79 16.43
C ARG A 36 1.50 15.34 16.22
N THR A 37 1.45 14.55 17.28
CA THR A 37 1.16 13.11 17.20
C THR A 37 -0.34 12.80 17.25
N ARG A 38 -1.18 13.71 17.74
CA ARG A 38 -2.65 13.53 17.83
C ARG A 38 -3.35 13.16 16.52
N PHE A 39 -2.77 13.51 15.37
CA PHE A 39 -3.34 13.22 14.05
C PHE A 39 -2.52 12.26 13.20
N SER A 40 -1.36 11.83 13.69
CA SER A 40 -0.62 10.74 13.08
C SER A 40 -1.09 9.44 13.74
N ARG A 41 -1.43 8.41 12.97
CA ARG A 41 -1.80 7.09 13.52
C ARG A 41 -0.57 6.35 14.08
N LEU A 42 0.35 7.09 14.71
CA LEU A 42 1.59 6.58 15.26
C LEU A 42 1.37 6.19 16.71
N GLN A 43 1.75 4.97 17.06
CA GLN A 43 1.80 4.52 18.44
C GLN A 43 2.93 5.27 19.15
N THR A 44 2.56 6.13 20.10
CA THR A 44 3.49 7.00 20.84
C THR A 44 3.63 6.61 22.30
N GLU A 45 2.89 5.58 22.72
CA GLU A 45 2.95 5.06 24.08
C GLU A 45 4.07 4.02 24.18
N LEU A 46 5.10 4.36 24.96
CA LEU A 46 6.15 3.43 25.34
C LEU A 46 5.72 2.69 26.61
N VAL A 47 5.27 1.45 26.44
CA VAL A 47 4.86 0.59 27.56
C VAL A 47 6.09 -0.16 28.07
N TYR A 48 6.62 0.26 29.23
CA TYR A 48 7.63 -0.51 29.93
C TYR A 48 6.99 -1.72 30.62
N VAL A 49 7.60 -2.89 30.48
CA VAL A 49 7.19 -4.10 31.20
C VAL A 49 7.54 -3.91 32.68
N GLN A 50 6.52 -3.69 33.53
CA GLN A 50 6.72 -3.34 34.95
C GLN A 50 7.07 -4.55 35.83
N SER A 51 6.69 -5.75 35.43
CA SER A 51 7.13 -6.98 36.08
C SER A 51 7.16 -8.12 35.07
N ARG A 52 8.21 -8.94 35.14
CA ARG A 52 8.33 -10.17 34.36
C ARG A 52 8.81 -11.26 35.29
N THR A 53 8.15 -12.40 35.28
CA THR A 53 8.62 -13.59 36.00
C THR A 53 9.69 -14.27 35.13
N GLY A 54 10.95 -14.20 35.57
CA GLY A 54 12.11 -14.80 34.90
C GLY A 54 13.27 -13.80 34.70
N GLU A 55 14.50 -14.31 34.69
CA GLU A 55 15.71 -13.51 34.50
C GLU A 55 15.71 -12.83 33.13
N ILE A 56 16.07 -11.55 33.11
CA ILE A 56 16.45 -10.85 31.88
C ILE A 56 17.88 -11.33 31.59
N PRO A 57 18.16 -12.02 30.46
CA PRO A 57 19.53 -12.31 30.09
C PRO A 57 20.23 -10.97 29.82
N VAL A 58 20.99 -10.48 30.81
CA VAL A 58 21.81 -9.27 30.71
C VAL A 58 23.10 -9.56 29.93
N ASP A 59 23.46 -10.84 29.82
CA ASP A 59 24.37 -11.33 28.77
C ASP A 59 23.61 -11.38 27.45
N LEU A 60 23.29 -10.20 26.93
CA LEU A 60 23.33 -10.01 25.50
C LEU A 60 24.82 -10.14 25.12
N GLU A 61 25.31 -11.38 24.98
CA GLU A 61 26.10 -11.63 23.78
C GLU A 61 25.28 -10.98 22.69
N THR A 62 25.78 -9.86 22.14
CA THR A 62 25.20 -9.25 20.95
C THR A 62 24.83 -10.42 20.07
N LEU A 63 23.52 -10.67 19.91
CA LEU A 63 23.01 -11.60 18.94
C LEU A 63 23.50 -11.01 17.64
N ARG A 64 24.74 -11.36 17.27
CA ARG A 64 25.33 -11.09 15.99
C ARG A 64 24.28 -11.74 15.10
N PRO A 65 23.51 -10.95 14.33
CA PRO A 65 22.43 -11.50 13.54
C PRO A 65 23.07 -12.68 12.82
N ALA A 66 22.62 -13.90 13.14
CA ALA A 66 23.25 -15.12 12.63
C ALA A 66 23.44 -14.84 11.17
N ALA A 67 24.70 -14.76 10.72
CA ALA A 67 25.03 -14.28 9.40
C ALA A 67 24.14 -15.08 8.48
N GLN A 68 23.11 -14.42 7.95
CA GLN A 68 22.08 -15.11 7.21
C GLN A 68 22.87 -15.67 6.06
N GLU A 69 23.11 -16.98 6.06
CA GLU A 69 23.83 -17.63 5.00
C GLU A 69 23.02 -17.27 3.76
N ARG A 70 23.55 -16.31 3.00
CA ARG A 70 23.02 -15.94 1.70
C ARG A 70 22.99 -17.26 0.99
N GLY A 71 21.77 -17.76 0.79
CA GLY A 71 21.51 -19.17 0.51
C GLY A 71 22.58 -19.73 -0.38
N ALA A 72 23.28 -20.74 0.14
CA ALA A 72 24.11 -21.62 -0.65
C ALA A 72 23.35 -21.90 -1.94
N GLY A 73 23.92 -21.43 -3.05
CA GLY A 73 23.17 -21.18 -4.26
C GLY A 73 22.41 -22.43 -4.70
N LEU A 74 21.28 -22.20 -5.35
CA LEU A 74 20.53 -23.16 -6.18
C LEU A 74 21.38 -23.74 -7.35
N SER A 75 22.70 -23.56 -7.31
CA SER A 75 23.68 -23.96 -8.30
C SER A 75 24.23 -25.37 -8.11
N ALA A 76 23.99 -26.02 -6.98
CA ALA A 76 24.59 -27.33 -6.67
C ALA A 76 23.67 -28.54 -6.96
N LEU A 77 22.39 -28.35 -7.27
CA LEU A 77 21.40 -29.45 -7.32
C LEU A 77 20.74 -29.67 -8.69
N VAL A 78 21.24 -29.02 -9.74
CA VAL A 78 20.53 -28.97 -11.03
C VAL A 78 21.48 -29.43 -12.14
N PRO A 79 21.39 -30.69 -12.61
CA PRO A 79 22.06 -31.16 -13.82
C PRO A 79 21.84 -30.15 -14.96
N GLY A 80 22.85 -29.94 -15.81
CA GLY A 80 22.88 -28.85 -16.80
C GLY A 80 21.61 -28.69 -17.65
N ALA A 81 20.90 -29.79 -17.93
CA ALA A 81 19.62 -29.78 -18.64
C ALA A 81 18.51 -29.01 -17.89
N SER A 82 18.39 -29.20 -16.58
CA SER A 82 17.39 -28.50 -15.76
C SER A 82 17.71 -27.01 -15.51
N ARG A 83 18.99 -26.62 -15.61
CA ARG A 83 19.40 -25.21 -15.57
C ARG A 83 18.98 -24.49 -16.85
N ALA A 84 19.16 -25.11 -18.01
CA ALA A 84 18.73 -24.55 -19.29
C ALA A 84 17.21 -24.36 -19.34
N VAL A 85 16.43 -25.30 -18.81
CA VAL A 85 14.96 -25.17 -18.72
C VAL A 85 14.55 -24.03 -17.79
N LEU A 86 15.18 -23.88 -16.62
CA LEU A 86 14.89 -22.78 -15.70
C LEU A 86 15.27 -21.42 -16.28
N VAL A 87 16.43 -21.32 -16.93
CA VAL A 87 16.85 -20.09 -17.63
C VAL A 87 15.87 -19.80 -18.75
N GLY A 88 15.49 -20.79 -19.56
CA GLY A 88 14.50 -20.64 -20.62
C GLY A 88 13.15 -20.17 -20.09
N LEU A 89 12.65 -20.75 -19.00
CA LEU A 89 11.39 -20.37 -18.37
C LEU A 89 11.47 -18.96 -17.76
N ALA A 90 12.60 -18.60 -17.15
CA ALA A 90 12.85 -17.24 -16.66
C ALA A 90 12.93 -16.23 -17.81
N LEU A 91 13.53 -16.59 -18.94
CA LEU A 91 13.64 -15.73 -20.12
C LEU A 91 12.28 -15.57 -20.80
N VAL A 92 11.49 -16.64 -20.91
CA VAL A 92 10.10 -16.58 -21.39
C VAL A 92 9.24 -15.75 -20.43
N ALA A 93 9.38 -15.91 -19.12
CA ALA A 93 8.69 -15.09 -18.14
C ALA A 93 9.11 -13.61 -18.24
N LEU A 94 10.39 -13.33 -18.45
CA LEU A 94 10.91 -11.98 -18.66
C LEU A 94 10.38 -11.38 -19.96
N VAL A 95 10.37 -12.13 -21.07
CA VAL A 95 9.82 -11.70 -22.36
C VAL A 95 8.31 -11.45 -22.23
N LEU A 96 7.56 -12.35 -21.59
CA LEU A 96 6.14 -12.14 -21.30
C LEU A 96 5.89 -10.93 -20.41
N LEU A 97 6.78 -10.66 -19.46
CA LEU A 97 6.72 -9.48 -18.60
C LEU A 97 7.05 -8.19 -19.39
N VAL A 98 8.00 -8.23 -20.32
CA VAL A 98 8.32 -7.12 -21.23
C VAL A 98 7.18 -6.87 -22.23
N LEU A 99 6.56 -7.91 -22.78
CA LEU A 99 5.40 -7.78 -23.67
C LEU A 99 4.15 -7.30 -22.90
N ARG A 100 3.98 -7.70 -21.64
CA ARG A 100 2.96 -7.10 -20.76
C ARG A 100 3.29 -5.65 -20.39
N ARG A 101 4.57 -5.27 -20.37
CA ARG A 101 5.03 -3.90 -20.12
C ARG A 101 4.66 -2.93 -21.24
N GLU A 102 4.49 -3.35 -22.49
CA GLU A 102 3.99 -2.47 -23.57
C GLU A 102 2.60 -1.87 -23.22
N ARG A 103 1.76 -2.62 -22.49
CA ARG A 103 0.46 -2.15 -21.96
C ARG A 103 0.59 -1.25 -20.73
N LEU A 104 1.72 -1.27 -20.03
CA LEU A 104 2.01 -0.47 -18.83
C LEU A 104 2.86 0.78 -19.13
N LEU A 105 3.73 0.74 -20.14
CA LEU A 105 4.63 1.83 -20.54
C LEU A 105 3.95 2.85 -21.47
N ALA A 106 2.86 2.48 -22.14
CA ALA A 106 1.96 3.45 -22.78
C ALA A 106 1.35 4.45 -21.78
N LEU A 107 1.33 4.12 -20.49
CA LEU A 107 0.85 4.99 -19.40
C LEU A 107 1.97 5.80 -18.71
N LEU A 108 3.26 5.53 -19.00
CA LEU A 108 4.41 6.21 -18.39
C LEU A 108 5.17 7.15 -19.33
N ARG A 109 4.82 7.20 -20.63
CA ARG A 109 5.32 8.23 -21.54
C ARG A 109 4.54 9.53 -21.34
N VAL A 110 5.02 10.32 -20.38
CA VAL A 110 4.93 11.78 -20.44
C VAL A 110 5.53 12.21 -21.79
N ASN A 111 4.68 12.85 -22.58
CA ASN A 111 4.96 13.36 -23.93
C ASN A 111 5.86 14.60 -23.83
N PRO A 112 7.11 14.62 -24.31
CA PRO A 112 7.77 15.88 -24.64
C PRO A 112 7.27 16.34 -26.01
N ALA A 113 6.84 17.59 -26.06
CA ALA A 113 6.15 18.21 -27.18
C ALA A 113 6.80 18.01 -28.57
N SER A 114 5.92 17.87 -29.57
CA SER A 114 6.04 18.31 -30.96
C SER A 114 7.32 17.95 -31.73
N ALA A 115 7.21 16.94 -32.58
CA ALA A 115 7.82 16.96 -33.90
C ALA A 115 6.75 16.67 -34.96
N ARG A 116 6.58 17.63 -35.88
CA ARG A 116 5.68 17.62 -37.03
C ARG A 116 6.02 16.47 -38.01
N THR A 117 5.02 16.13 -38.83
CA THR A 117 5.05 15.31 -40.06
C THR A 117 4.86 13.81 -39.78
N SER A 118 3.84 13.12 -40.30
CA SER A 118 3.26 13.23 -41.65
C SER A 118 1.73 13.06 -41.69
N ARG A 119 1.15 13.82 -42.62
CA ARG A 119 -0.14 13.57 -43.26
C ARG A 119 -0.06 12.27 -44.06
N HIS A 120 -1.00 11.36 -43.81
CA HIS A 120 -1.90 10.72 -44.77
C HIS A 120 -2.16 9.24 -44.44
N ALA A 121 -3.46 8.96 -44.30
CA ALA A 121 -4.20 7.85 -44.90
C ALA A 121 -5.05 7.05 -43.90
N ALA A 122 -6.28 6.80 -44.37
CA ALA A 122 -7.28 5.86 -43.89
C ALA A 122 -8.16 6.29 -42.70
N SER A 123 -9.25 6.96 -43.09
CA SER A 123 -10.59 6.86 -42.51
C SER A 123 -10.85 5.64 -41.64
N ALA A 124 -11.14 5.91 -40.38
CA ALA A 124 -12.23 5.24 -39.68
C ALA A 124 -12.95 6.32 -38.88
N VAL A 125 -14.12 6.72 -39.39
CA VAL A 125 -15.06 7.61 -38.72
C VAL A 125 -15.60 6.85 -37.51
N ALA A 126 -14.91 6.95 -36.39
CA ALA A 126 -15.53 6.82 -35.08
C ALA A 126 -16.17 8.18 -34.81
N GLN A 127 -17.50 8.23 -34.86
CA GLN A 127 -18.27 9.35 -34.35
C GLN A 127 -17.89 9.50 -32.87
N THR A 128 -17.02 10.46 -32.59
CA THR A 128 -16.80 10.95 -31.23
C THR A 128 -18.07 11.72 -30.88
N ASP A 129 -19.04 11.03 -30.27
CA ASP A 129 -20.13 11.70 -29.58
C ASP A 129 -19.51 12.75 -28.65
N GLY A 130 -19.91 14.01 -28.82
CA GLY A 130 -19.30 15.21 -28.22
C GLY A 130 -19.45 15.33 -26.70
N ASN A 131 -19.33 14.23 -25.97
CA ASN A 131 -19.60 14.14 -24.54
C ASN A 131 -18.34 14.09 -23.66
N GLY A 132 -17.13 14.21 -24.23
CA GLY A 132 -15.85 14.27 -23.49
C GLY A 132 -15.51 13.05 -22.61
N LEU A 133 -16.42 12.08 -22.48
CA LEU A 133 -16.26 10.83 -21.75
C LEU A 133 -15.55 9.84 -22.67
N ASP A 134 -14.49 9.20 -22.19
CA ASP A 134 -13.86 8.08 -22.91
C ASP A 134 -14.76 6.83 -22.82
N PRO A 135 -15.52 6.47 -23.88
CA PRO A 135 -16.43 5.34 -23.82
C PRO A 135 -15.69 4.01 -23.74
N ALA A 136 -14.45 3.94 -24.24
CA ALA A 136 -13.63 2.74 -24.20
C ALA A 136 -13.16 2.43 -22.78
N LEU A 137 -12.82 3.46 -21.99
CA LEU A 137 -12.53 3.31 -20.56
C LEU A 137 -13.73 2.73 -19.82
N ILE A 138 -14.92 3.32 -19.98
CA ILE A 138 -16.13 2.87 -19.27
C ILE A 138 -16.51 1.44 -19.67
N ALA A 139 -16.46 1.12 -20.97
CA ALA A 139 -16.73 -0.23 -21.45
C ALA A 139 -15.73 -1.25 -20.89
N ARG A 140 -14.44 -0.90 -20.83
CA ARG A 140 -13.39 -1.74 -20.23
C ARG A 140 -13.66 -2.00 -18.75
N LEU A 141 -13.91 -0.96 -17.97
CA LEU A 141 -14.17 -1.07 -16.53
C LEU A 141 -15.40 -1.95 -16.24
N ARG A 142 -16.46 -1.84 -17.05
CA ARG A 142 -17.65 -2.70 -16.93
C ARG A 142 -17.36 -4.16 -17.27
N GLY A 143 -16.46 -4.43 -18.21
CA GLY A 143 -16.06 -5.78 -18.62
C GLY A 143 -15.08 -6.48 -17.67
N MET A 144 -14.49 -5.77 -16.70
CA MET A 144 -13.53 -6.37 -15.77
C MET A 144 -14.20 -7.31 -14.77
N ALA A 145 -13.73 -8.57 -14.73
CA ALA A 145 -14.20 -9.58 -13.78
C ALA A 145 -13.84 -9.23 -12.32
N ASP A 146 -12.66 -8.66 -12.08
CA ASP A 146 -12.27 -8.16 -10.77
C ASP A 146 -12.74 -6.72 -10.56
N ARG A 147 -13.83 -6.57 -9.79
CA ARG A 147 -14.39 -5.26 -9.46
C ARG A 147 -13.47 -4.41 -8.59
N ARG A 148 -12.61 -5.01 -7.77
CA ARG A 148 -11.67 -4.25 -6.93
C ARG A 148 -10.63 -3.59 -7.82
N ALA A 149 -10.04 -4.35 -8.74
CA ALA A 149 -9.12 -3.81 -9.74
C ALA A 149 -9.80 -2.74 -10.60
N ALA A 150 -11.05 -2.95 -11.01
CA ALA A 150 -11.80 -1.96 -11.78
C ALA A 150 -12.05 -0.66 -11.00
N LEU A 151 -12.30 -0.74 -9.69
CA LEU A 151 -12.48 0.43 -8.85
C LEU A 151 -11.18 1.24 -8.69
N VAL A 152 -10.03 0.55 -8.56
CA VAL A 152 -8.72 1.21 -8.52
C VAL A 152 -8.45 1.96 -9.82
N GLU A 153 -8.66 1.31 -10.96
CA GLU A 153 -8.45 1.92 -12.28
C GLU A 153 -9.42 3.09 -12.54
N LEU A 154 -10.67 2.98 -12.09
CA LEU A 154 -11.64 4.07 -12.11
C LEU A 154 -11.17 5.27 -11.27
N LEU A 155 -10.67 5.01 -10.06
CA LEU A 155 -10.18 6.06 -9.16
C LEU A 155 -8.97 6.77 -9.76
N GLU A 156 -7.99 6.04 -10.29
CA GLU A 156 -6.82 6.61 -10.96
C GLU A 156 -7.23 7.53 -12.12
N ALA A 157 -8.16 7.08 -12.97
CA ALA A 157 -8.67 7.88 -14.07
C ALA A 157 -9.42 9.14 -13.58
N ALA A 158 -10.20 9.04 -12.51
CA ALA A 158 -10.93 10.16 -11.93
C ALA A 158 -9.99 11.19 -11.26
N LEU A 159 -8.96 10.73 -10.54
CA LEU A 159 -7.92 11.59 -9.96
C LEU A 159 -7.13 12.32 -11.05
N ALA A 160 -6.75 11.62 -12.12
CA ALA A 160 -6.08 12.24 -13.26
C ALA A 160 -6.96 13.29 -13.95
N ALA A 161 -8.25 13.02 -14.14
CA ALA A 161 -9.19 13.99 -14.71
C ALA A 161 -9.37 15.21 -13.79
N ALA A 162 -9.50 15.01 -12.48
CA ALA A 162 -9.57 16.09 -11.50
C ALA A 162 -8.30 16.94 -11.46
N ALA A 163 -7.13 16.30 -11.60
CA ALA A 163 -5.84 16.96 -11.67
C ALA A 163 -5.74 17.90 -12.88
N THR A 164 -6.09 17.38 -14.07
CA THR A 164 -6.15 18.17 -15.29
C THR A 164 -7.16 19.32 -15.18
N ALA A 165 -8.38 19.07 -14.69
CA ALA A 165 -9.43 20.07 -14.61
C ALA A 165 -9.10 21.23 -13.66
N ASN A 166 -8.30 21.00 -12.62
CA ASN A 166 -7.94 22.01 -11.62
C ASN A 166 -6.50 22.52 -11.78
N GLY A 167 -5.76 22.09 -12.82
CA GLY A 167 -4.38 22.50 -13.05
C GLY A 167 -3.40 22.09 -11.94
N VAL A 168 -3.74 21.06 -11.15
CA VAL A 168 -2.91 20.55 -10.05
C VAL A 168 -2.22 19.26 -10.47
N ARG A 169 -0.97 19.04 -10.02
CA ARG A 169 -0.26 17.78 -10.24
C ARG A 169 -0.55 16.78 -9.12
N PHE A 170 -0.82 15.52 -9.49
CA PHE A 170 -0.87 14.37 -8.59
C PHE A 170 0.51 13.70 -8.56
N GLY A 171 1.16 13.69 -7.39
CA GLY A 171 2.53 13.19 -7.23
C GLY A 171 2.61 11.67 -7.02
N PRO A 172 3.75 11.02 -7.31
CA PRO A 172 3.92 9.56 -7.16
C PRO A 172 3.90 9.08 -5.70
N SER A 173 4.23 9.96 -4.75
CA SER A 173 4.19 9.66 -3.30
C SER A 173 2.95 10.26 -2.63
N GLU A 174 2.04 10.86 -3.40
CA GLU A 174 0.87 11.55 -2.87
C GLU A 174 -0.29 10.59 -2.70
N THR A 175 -0.94 10.61 -1.54
CA THR A 175 -2.15 9.81 -1.34
C THR A 175 -3.37 10.49 -1.96
N ALA A 176 -4.39 9.71 -2.34
CA ALA A 176 -5.65 10.27 -2.83
C ALA A 176 -6.29 11.26 -1.84
N ARG A 177 -6.13 11.01 -0.52
CA ARG A 177 -6.58 11.94 0.53
C ARG A 177 -5.81 13.26 0.53
N ASP A 178 -4.51 13.25 0.33
CA ASP A 178 -3.69 14.47 0.29
C ASP A 178 -4.04 15.31 -0.93
N PHE A 179 -4.23 14.65 -2.07
CA PHE A 179 -4.70 15.28 -3.29
C PHE A 179 -6.06 15.96 -3.10
N LEU A 180 -7.03 15.26 -2.48
CA LEU A 180 -8.35 15.83 -2.16
C LEU A 180 -8.29 17.10 -1.29
N ARG A 181 -7.25 17.29 -0.47
CA ARG A 181 -7.09 18.50 0.36
C ARG A 181 -6.61 19.70 -0.43
N ARG A 182 -5.97 19.48 -1.57
CA ARG A 182 -5.41 20.52 -2.44
C ARG A 182 -6.40 21.03 -3.48
N LEU A 183 -7.48 20.29 -3.74
CA LEU A 183 -8.52 20.71 -4.66
C LEU A 183 -9.29 21.94 -4.13
N PRO A 184 -9.77 22.84 -5.02
CA PRO A 184 -10.64 23.94 -4.62
C PRO A 184 -11.86 23.43 -3.85
N ARG A 185 -12.22 24.09 -2.76
CA ARG A 185 -13.33 23.66 -1.89
C ARG A 185 -14.70 23.79 -2.55
N ASP A 186 -14.80 24.68 -3.51
CA ASP A 186 -15.95 24.99 -4.34
C ASP A 186 -16.01 24.15 -5.64
N TRP A 187 -15.05 23.26 -5.87
CA TRP A 187 -15.07 22.38 -7.04
C TRP A 187 -16.31 21.46 -6.99
N PRO A 188 -17.23 21.51 -7.98
CA PRO A 188 -18.55 20.88 -7.89
C PRO A 188 -18.51 19.35 -7.65
N HIS A 189 -17.48 18.68 -8.13
CA HIS A 189 -17.35 17.22 -8.06
C HIS A 189 -16.51 16.72 -6.88
N LEU A 190 -16.10 17.62 -5.98
CA LEU A 190 -15.24 17.27 -4.84
C LEU A 190 -15.87 16.20 -3.95
N GLN A 191 -17.19 16.27 -3.72
CA GLN A 191 -17.88 15.31 -2.86
C GLN A 191 -17.99 13.93 -3.50
N ASP A 192 -18.26 13.88 -4.81
CA ASP A 192 -18.31 12.63 -5.56
C ASP A 192 -16.95 11.95 -5.61
N LEU A 193 -15.88 12.70 -5.91
CA LEU A 193 -14.52 12.18 -5.89
C LEU A 193 -14.14 11.69 -4.49
N ARG A 194 -14.46 12.46 -3.44
CA ARG A 194 -14.23 12.04 -2.05
C ARG A 194 -14.94 10.73 -1.74
N TRP A 195 -16.19 10.57 -2.17
CA TRP A 195 -16.95 9.35 -1.93
C TRP A 195 -16.34 8.13 -2.61
N ILE A 196 -15.85 8.28 -3.86
CA ILE A 196 -15.15 7.22 -4.59
C ILE A 196 -13.86 6.83 -3.84
N VAL A 197 -13.04 7.82 -3.43
CA VAL A 197 -11.80 7.57 -2.67
C VAL A 197 -12.10 6.82 -1.37
N MET A 198 -13.09 7.25 -0.59
CA MET A 198 -13.44 6.55 0.66
C MET A 198 -13.96 5.13 0.39
N THR A 199 -14.67 4.92 -0.72
CA THR A 199 -15.17 3.59 -1.09
C THR A 199 -14.02 2.66 -1.47
N GLU A 200 -13.08 3.14 -2.26
CA GLU A 200 -11.88 2.40 -2.64
C GLU A 200 -11.04 2.03 -1.41
N GLU A 201 -10.78 2.99 -0.52
CA GLU A 201 -10.00 2.72 0.70
C GLU A 201 -10.65 1.66 1.61
N LEU A 202 -11.98 1.68 1.74
CA LEU A 202 -12.72 0.68 2.53
C LEU A 202 -12.64 -0.72 1.90
N VAL A 203 -12.54 -0.80 0.57
CA VAL A 203 -12.43 -2.05 -0.16
C VAL A 203 -10.98 -2.57 -0.12
N GLN A 204 -10.00 -1.70 -0.36
CA GLN A 204 -8.58 -2.05 -0.44
C GLN A 204 -7.98 -2.31 0.94
N PHE A 205 -8.20 -1.41 1.90
CA PHE A 205 -7.60 -1.50 3.24
C PHE A 205 -8.58 -2.01 4.30
N GLY A 206 -9.87 -1.73 4.11
CA GLY A 206 -10.91 -2.17 5.05
C GLY A 206 -11.40 -3.60 4.83
N GLY A 207 -10.90 -4.30 3.81
CA GLY A 207 -11.28 -5.67 3.47
C GLY A 207 -12.76 -5.85 3.09
N ARG A 208 -13.50 -4.75 2.87
CA ARG A 208 -14.93 -4.85 2.54
C ARG A 208 -15.12 -5.45 1.14
N PRO A 209 -16.11 -6.33 0.94
CA PRO A 209 -16.45 -6.78 -0.40
C PRO A 209 -17.08 -5.63 -1.18
N LEU A 210 -16.68 -5.46 -2.44
CA LEU A 210 -17.28 -4.50 -3.35
C LEU A 210 -18.44 -5.18 -4.08
N ARG A 211 -19.67 -4.78 -3.75
CA ARG A 211 -20.88 -5.24 -4.46
C ARG A 211 -21.00 -4.52 -5.80
N GLU A 212 -21.60 -5.20 -6.77
CA GLU A 212 -21.82 -4.66 -8.12
C GLU A 212 -22.53 -3.30 -8.10
N ALA A 213 -23.63 -3.17 -7.34
CA ALA A 213 -24.38 -1.93 -7.23
C ALA A 213 -23.50 -0.76 -6.74
N ARG A 214 -22.65 -1.00 -5.73
CA ARG A 214 -21.71 -0.01 -5.21
C ARG A 214 -20.67 0.42 -6.24
N PHE A 215 -20.24 -0.51 -7.11
CA PHE A 215 -19.33 -0.21 -8.20
C PHE A 215 -20.02 0.62 -9.30
N LEU A 216 -21.27 0.32 -9.62
CA LEU A 216 -22.08 1.12 -10.56
C LEU A 216 -22.30 2.54 -10.02
N ASP A 217 -22.59 2.70 -8.73
CA ASP A 217 -22.67 4.02 -8.07
C ASP A 217 -21.35 4.81 -8.21
N CYS A 218 -20.19 4.14 -8.06
CA CYS A 218 -18.89 4.77 -8.30
C CYS A 218 -18.76 5.24 -9.75
N LEU A 219 -19.17 4.42 -10.73
CA LEU A 219 -19.11 4.78 -12.15
C LEU A 219 -19.99 5.99 -12.48
N GLU A 220 -21.21 6.04 -11.94
CA GLU A 220 -22.13 7.17 -12.16
C GLU A 220 -21.58 8.48 -11.58
N ARG A 221 -21.01 8.43 -10.38
CA ARG A 221 -20.37 9.58 -9.72
C ARG A 221 -19.08 10.02 -10.43
N ALA A 222 -18.33 9.08 -10.98
CA ALA A 222 -17.10 9.36 -11.72
C ALA A 222 -17.38 9.93 -13.12
N ALA A 223 -18.49 9.56 -13.74
CA ALA A 223 -18.83 9.96 -15.10
C ALA A 223 -18.69 11.48 -15.37
N PRO A 224 -19.26 12.40 -14.57
CA PRO A 224 -19.08 13.83 -14.81
C PRO A 224 -17.62 14.30 -14.66
N ILE A 225 -16.85 13.70 -13.76
CA ILE A 225 -15.42 14.02 -13.56
C ILE A 225 -14.60 13.60 -14.78
N LEU A 226 -14.86 12.39 -15.29
CA LEU A 226 -14.13 11.82 -16.42
C LEU A 226 -14.38 12.60 -17.72
N ARG A 227 -15.54 13.25 -17.87
CA ARG A 227 -15.83 14.13 -19.03
C ARG A 227 -14.92 15.34 -19.12
N LEU A 228 -14.47 15.86 -17.97
CA LEU A 228 -13.59 17.04 -17.91
C LEU A 228 -12.21 16.78 -18.51
N ARG A 229 -11.80 15.50 -18.60
CA ARG A 229 -10.53 15.11 -19.23
C ARG A 229 -10.56 15.29 -20.74
N GLY A 230 -11.72 15.09 -21.37
CA GLY A 230 -11.88 15.20 -22.83
C GLY A 230 -11.96 16.64 -23.35
N THR A 231 -12.18 17.63 -22.47
CA THR A 231 -12.29 19.05 -22.85
C THR A 231 -10.96 19.82 -22.78
N ALA A 232 -9.89 19.19 -22.29
CA ALA A 232 -8.56 19.79 -22.24
C ALA A 232 -7.81 19.53 -23.56
N THR A 233 -8.12 20.31 -24.59
CA THR A 233 -7.35 20.43 -25.84
C THR A 233 -6.32 21.55 -25.77
#